data_AF-A0A9C9BZA6-F1
#
_entry.id   AF-A0A9C9BZA6-F1
#
_cell.length_a   1.000
_cell.length_b   1.000
_cell.length_c   1.000
_cell.angle_alpha   90.00
_cell.angle_beta   90.00
_cell.angle_gamma   90.00
#
_symmetry.space_group_name_H-M   'P 1'
#
loop_
_entity.id
_entity.type
_entity.pdbx_description
1 polymer ?
#
loop_
_entity_poly.entity_id
_entity_poly.type
_entity_poly.pdbx_seq_one_letter_code
_entity_poly.pdbx_strand_id
1 'polypeptide(L)'
;MNRKEWQAIEQARDILKLGDRATLGEIKRAYHRLSKEHHPDLVAGDTDKEEYMYQITSAYELLIGYCNEYRFPLAPDENNLYDAEDWWMDRFGQDPLWGKSRKRR
;
A
#
# COMPACT_ATOMS: atom_id res chain seq x y z
N MET A 1 -11.24 -11.22 -5.08
CA MET A 1 -9.86 -11.63 -5.37
C MET A 1 -9.73 -13.14 -5.30
N ASN A 2 -9.19 -13.79 -6.32
CA ASN A 2 -9.04 -15.25 -6.45
C ASN A 2 -7.56 -15.68 -6.33
N ARG A 3 -7.29 -16.99 -6.23
CA ARG A 3 -5.91 -17.52 -6.07
C ARG A 3 -4.99 -17.13 -7.22
N LYS A 4 -5.51 -17.04 -8.44
CA LYS A 4 -4.74 -16.70 -9.64
C LYS A 4 -4.30 -15.24 -9.63
N GLU A 5 -5.17 -14.33 -9.21
CA GLU A 5 -4.85 -12.90 -9.05
C GLU A 5 -3.74 -12.69 -8.02
N TRP A 6 -3.77 -13.43 -6.90
CA TRP A 6 -2.68 -13.37 -5.92
C TRP A 6 -1.35 -13.85 -6.48
N GLN A 7 -1.34 -14.95 -7.24
CA GLN A 7 -0.13 -15.43 -7.91
C GLN A 7 0.42 -14.40 -8.91
N ALA A 8 -0.47 -13.74 -9.66
CA ALA A 8 -0.06 -12.69 -10.60
C ALA A 8 0.57 -11.48 -9.88
N ILE A 9 0.06 -11.11 -8.71
CA ILE A 9 0.64 -10.03 -7.90
C ILE A 9 1.99 -10.43 -7.31
N GLU A 10 2.15 -11.66 -6.82
CA GLU A 10 3.45 -12.16 -6.35
C GLU A 10 4.48 -12.15 -7.48
N GLN A 11 4.10 -12.63 -8.67
CA GLN A 11 4.98 -12.57 -9.85
C GLN A 11 5.34 -11.12 -10.22
N ALA A 12 4.36 -10.21 -10.22
CA ALA A 12 4.60 -8.79 -10.51
C ALA A 12 5.53 -8.13 -9.48
N ARG A 13 5.38 -8.47 -8.19
CA ARG A 13 6.29 -8.04 -7.11
C ARG A 13 7.72 -8.50 -7.41
N ASP A 14 7.88 -9.77 -7.78
CA ASP A 14 9.20 -10.36 -8.01
C ASP A 14 9.88 -9.76 -9.25
N ILE A 15 9.13 -9.53 -10.34
CA ILE A 15 9.62 -8.85 -11.57
C ILE A 15 10.10 -7.43 -11.26
N LEU A 16 9.32 -6.67 -10.48
CA LEU A 16 9.69 -5.30 -10.08
C LEU A 16 10.72 -5.24 -8.94
N LYS A 17 11.15 -6.40 -8.43
CA LYS A 17 12.10 -6.55 -7.32
C LYS A 17 11.65 -5.76 -6.08
N LEU A 18 10.38 -5.88 -5.74
CA LEU A 18 9.77 -5.26 -4.57
C LEU A 18 9.75 -6.24 -3.39
N GLY A 19 9.75 -5.72 -2.16
CA GLY A 19 9.54 -6.53 -0.97
C GLY A 19 8.06 -6.87 -0.75
N ASP A 20 7.75 -7.56 0.34
CA ASP A 20 6.36 -7.94 0.71
C ASP A 20 5.41 -6.74 0.89
N ARG A 21 5.98 -5.55 1.09
CA ARG A 21 5.25 -4.29 1.19
C ARG A 21 5.96 -3.26 0.33
N ALA A 22 5.18 -2.55 -0.49
CA ALA A 22 5.65 -1.45 -1.29
C ALA A 22 4.57 -0.36 -1.35
N THR A 23 5.02 0.89 -1.36
CA THR A 23 4.19 2.06 -1.62
C THR A 23 4.02 2.28 -3.11
N LEU A 24 2.97 3.01 -3.52
CA LEU A 24 2.80 3.47 -4.90
C LEU A 24 4.04 4.20 -5.45
N GLY A 25 4.74 4.95 -4.59
CA GLY A 25 5.98 5.62 -4.96
C GLY A 25 7.12 4.65 -5.24
N GLU A 26 7.24 3.57 -4.48
CA GLU A 26 8.25 2.53 -4.69
C GLU A 26 8.01 1.73 -5.95
N ILE A 27 6.74 1.38 -6.22
CA ILE A 27 6.33 0.69 -7.46
C ILE A 27 6.73 1.52 -8.68
N LYS A 28 6.40 2.82 -8.69
CA LYS A 28 6.76 3.74 -9.78
C LYS A 28 8.27 3.90 -9.94
N ARG A 29 9.01 4.02 -8.84
CA ARG A 29 10.48 4.13 -8.88
C ARG A 29 11.14 2.85 -9.41
N ALA A 30 10.65 1.69 -9.00
CA ALA A 30 11.15 0.40 -9.47
C ALA A 30 10.92 0.24 -10.97
N TYR A 31 9.72 0.55 -11.45
CA TYR A 31 9.39 0.59 -12.87
C TYR A 31 10.33 1.52 -13.63
N HIS A 32 10.44 2.80 -13.25
CA HIS A 32 11.33 3.74 -13.93
C HIS A 32 12.80 3.31 -13.96
N ARG A 33 13.29 2.62 -12.92
CA ARG A 33 14.65 2.08 -12.87
C ARG A 33 14.82 0.95 -13.89
N LEU A 34 13.92 -0.03 -13.88
CA LEU A 34 13.97 -1.19 -14.76
C LEU A 34 13.73 -0.81 -16.23
N SER A 35 12.80 0.11 -16.50
CA SER A 35 12.55 0.63 -17.85
C SER A 35 13.75 1.36 -18.43
N LYS A 36 14.57 2.03 -17.62
CA LYS A 36 15.82 2.65 -18.08
C LYS A 36 16.91 1.63 -18.38
N GLU A 37 16.94 0.53 -17.62
CA GLU A 37 17.93 -0.55 -17.78
C GLU A 37 17.63 -1.41 -19.01
N HIS A 38 16.35 -1.65 -19.29
CA HIS A 38 15.87 -2.52 -20.37
C HIS A 38 15.18 -1.75 -21.51
N HIS A 39 15.44 -0.46 -21.65
CA HIS A 39 14.78 0.35 -22.68
C HIS A 39 15.08 -0.20 -24.08
N PRO A 40 14.07 -0.36 -24.97
CA PRO A 40 14.28 -0.93 -26.31
C PRO A 40 15.35 -0.19 -27.12
N ASP A 41 15.44 1.14 -26.99
CA ASP A 41 16.49 1.95 -27.64
C ASP A 41 17.92 1.56 -27.23
N LEU A 42 18.11 1.02 -26.02
CA LEU A 42 19.43 0.58 -25.52
C LEU A 42 19.73 -0.87 -25.87
N VAL A 43 18.70 -1.66 -26.24
CA VAL A 43 18.83 -3.09 -26.48
C VAL A 43 18.25 -3.51 -27.83
N ALA A 44 18.36 -2.63 -28.83
CA ALA A 44 17.88 -2.92 -30.17
C ALA A 44 18.50 -4.22 -30.72
N GLY A 45 17.64 -5.20 -31.00
CA GLY A 45 18.02 -6.49 -31.60
C GLY A 45 18.12 -7.69 -30.64
N ASP A 46 17.74 -7.52 -29.36
CA ASP A 46 17.69 -8.61 -28.38
C ASP A 46 16.25 -8.92 -27.97
N THR A 47 15.65 -9.93 -28.62
CA THR A 47 14.26 -10.35 -28.43
C THR A 47 13.95 -10.68 -26.96
N ASP A 48 14.92 -11.22 -26.23
CA ASP A 48 14.74 -11.62 -24.83
C ASP A 48 14.56 -10.40 -23.92
N LYS A 49 15.24 -9.28 -24.23
CA LYS A 49 15.11 -8.04 -23.44
C LYS A 49 13.87 -7.24 -23.79
N GLU A 50 13.40 -7.32 -25.04
CA GLU A 50 12.08 -6.80 -25.41
C GLU A 50 10.96 -7.51 -24.66
N GLU A 51 11.00 -8.85 -24.60
CA GLU A 51 10.00 -9.65 -23.88
C GLU A 51 10.04 -9.33 -22.38
N TYR A 52 11.23 -9.16 -21.80
CA TYR A 52 11.37 -8.76 -20.40
C TYR A 52 10.82 -7.35 -20.12
N MET A 53 10.99 -6.40 -21.03
CA MET A 53 10.41 -5.06 -20.91
C MET A 53 8.88 -5.10 -20.94
N TYR A 54 8.29 -5.97 -21.76
CA TYR A 54 6.85 -6.21 -21.75
C TYR A 54 6.37 -6.78 -20.41
N GLN A 55 7.10 -7.74 -19.83
CA GLN A 55 6.80 -8.29 -18.51
C GLN A 55 6.85 -7.23 -17.40
N ILE A 56 7.86 -6.34 -17.41
CA ILE A 56 7.99 -5.22 -16.47
C ILE A 56 6.77 -4.30 -16.56
N THR A 57 6.33 -3.99 -17.79
CA THR A 57 5.20 -3.09 -18.04
C THR A 57 3.89 -3.71 -17.57
N SER A 58 3.64 -4.98 -17.90
CA SER A 58 2.46 -5.72 -17.44
C SER A 58 2.40 -5.84 -15.92
N ALA A 59 3.54 -6.13 -15.26
CA ALA A 59 3.65 -6.17 -13.81
C ALA A 59 3.30 -4.82 -13.16
N TYR A 60 3.80 -3.73 -13.72
CA TYR A 60 3.51 -2.37 -13.24
C TYR A 60 2.02 -2.04 -13.34
N GLU A 61 1.40 -2.31 -14.49
CA GLU A 61 -0.03 -2.06 -14.70
C GLU A 61 -0.91 -2.85 -13.72
N LEU A 62 -0.58 -4.12 -13.49
CA LEU A 62 -1.30 -4.97 -12.54
C LEU A 62 -1.24 -4.41 -11.11
N LEU A 63 -0.04 -4.06 -10.62
CA LEU A 63 0.11 -3.53 -9.26
C LEU A 63 -0.56 -2.16 -9.09
N ILE A 64 -0.46 -1.29 -10.10
CA ILE A 64 -1.14 0.02 -10.06
C ILE A 64 -2.65 -0.16 -10.07
N GLY A 65 -3.18 -1.06 -10.91
CA GLY A 65 -4.60 -1.39 -10.93
C GLY A 65 -5.08 -1.87 -9.56
N TYR A 66 -4.35 -2.83 -8.98
CA TYR A 66 -4.63 -3.34 -7.65
C TYR A 66 -4.63 -2.24 -6.56
N CYS A 67 -3.61 -1.38 -6.55
CA CYS A 67 -3.54 -0.28 -5.59
C CYS A 67 -4.62 0.78 -5.79
N ASN A 68 -5.02 1.05 -7.03
CA ASN A 68 -6.06 2.05 -7.35
C ASN A 68 -7.48 1.55 -7.06
N GLU A 69 -7.71 0.24 -7.09
CA GLU A 69 -9.01 -0.34 -6.74
C GLU A 69 -9.32 -0.21 -5.24
N TYR A 70 -8.28 -0.07 -4.40
CA TYR A 70 -8.45 0.12 -2.97
C TYR A 70 -9.12 1.48 -2.66
N ARG A 71 -10.36 1.43 -2.18
CA ARG A 71 -11.11 2.60 -1.74
C ARG A 71 -10.78 2.92 -0.28
N PHE A 72 -10.10 4.05 -0.08
CA PHE A 72 -9.87 4.58 1.25
C PHE A 72 -11.19 5.13 1.82
N PRO A 73 -11.55 4.79 3.07
CA PRO A 73 -12.64 5.48 3.75
C PRO A 73 -12.26 6.94 3.95
N LEU A 74 -13.03 7.86 3.36
CA LEU A 74 -12.85 9.31 3.52
C LEU A 74 -13.74 9.90 4.60
N ALA A 75 -14.68 9.11 5.10
CA ALA A 75 -15.45 9.42 6.27
C ALA A 75 -14.96 8.54 7.42
N PRO A 76 -14.89 9.06 8.65
CA PRO A 76 -14.69 8.22 9.81
C PRO A 76 -15.84 7.21 9.89
N ASP A 77 -15.53 5.98 10.29
CA ASP A 77 -16.54 4.97 10.59
C ASP A 77 -17.48 5.54 11.67
N GLU A 78 -18.79 5.49 11.44
CA GLU A 78 -19.79 5.95 12.41
C GLU A 78 -19.58 5.29 13.79
N ASN A 79 -18.96 4.11 13.83
CA ASN A 79 -18.64 3.37 15.05
C ASN A 79 -17.25 3.65 15.64
N ASN A 80 -16.41 4.46 14.98
CA ASN A 80 -15.03 4.77 15.40
C ASN A 80 -14.78 6.27 15.56
N LEU A 81 -15.86 7.06 15.60
CA LEU A 81 -15.88 8.44 16.11
C LEU A 81 -15.89 8.43 17.65
N TYR A 82 -14.97 7.70 18.27
CA TYR A 82 -14.64 8.03 19.66
C TYR A 82 -13.68 9.20 19.59
N ASP A 83 -14.13 10.37 20.03
CA ASP A 83 -13.21 11.45 20.37
C ASP A 83 -12.12 10.84 21.28
N ALA A 84 -10.86 11.16 21.02
CA ALA A 84 -9.76 10.68 21.86
C ALA A 84 -10.01 11.05 23.33
N GLU A 85 -10.73 12.16 23.57
CA GLU A 85 -11.23 12.56 24.87
C GLU A 85 -12.31 11.62 25.44
N ASP A 86 -13.28 11.18 24.63
CA ASP A 86 -14.34 10.27 25.07
C ASP A 86 -13.80 8.87 25.40
N TRP A 87 -12.88 8.33 24.60
CA TRP A 87 -12.22 7.06 24.89
C TRP A 87 -11.40 7.15 26.19
N TRP A 88 -10.68 8.26 26.38
CA TRP A 88 -9.88 8.48 27.59
C TRP A 88 -10.77 8.66 28.83
N MET A 89 -11.89 9.37 28.70
CA MET A 89 -12.87 9.58 29.77
C MET A 89 -13.64 8.31 30.15
N ASP A 90 -14.04 7.47 29.18
CA ASP A 90 -14.68 6.18 29.46
C ASP A 90 -13.73 5.24 30.20
N ARG A 91 -12.46 5.19 29.76
CA ARG A 91 -11.45 4.28 30.31
C ARG A 91 -10.86 4.74 31.64
N PHE A 92 -10.66 6.05 31.83
CA PHE A 92 -9.89 6.63 32.94
C PHE A 92 -10.60 7.77 33.70
N GLY A 93 -11.77 8.24 33.27
CA GLY A 93 -12.47 9.38 33.89
C GLY A 93 -12.96 9.12 35.33
N GLN A 94 -13.05 7.86 35.74
CA GLN A 94 -13.36 7.46 37.13
C GLN A 94 -12.12 7.13 37.97
N ASP A 95 -10.91 7.20 37.40
CA ASP A 95 -9.68 6.96 38.16
C ASP A 95 -9.47 8.09 39.18
N PRO A 96 -9.21 7.80 40.48
CA PRO A 96 -9.00 8.84 41.48
C PRO A 96 -7.80 9.78 41.22
N LEU A 97 -6.81 9.36 40.43
CA LEU A 97 -5.62 10.15 40.09
C LEU A 97 -5.87 11.14 38.94
N TRP A 98 -6.78 10.82 38.02
CA TRP A 98 -6.98 11.55 36.77
C TRP A 98 -8.43 12.03 36.53
N GLY A 99 -9.39 11.47 37.26
CA GLY A 99 -10.80 11.86 37.28
C GLY A 99 -11.05 13.07 38.20
N LYS A 100 -12.20 13.74 38.00
CA LYS A 100 -12.60 14.91 38.79
C LYS A 100 -12.62 14.56 40.28
N SER A 101 -11.61 15.01 41.03
CA SER A 101 -11.59 14.83 42.48
C SER A 101 -12.89 15.39 43.06
N ARG A 102 -13.74 14.51 43.59
CA ARG A 102 -14.91 14.94 44.34
C ARG A 102 -14.36 15.62 45.58
N LYS A 103 -14.37 16.96 45.58
CA LYS A 103 -14.12 17.78 46.78
C LYS A 103 -15.08 17.29 47.84
N ARG A 104 -14.58 16.45 48.77
CA ARG A 104 -15.33 16.04 49.95
C ARG A 104 -15.58 17.30 50.76
N ARG A 105 -16.85 17.58 50.98
CA ARG A 105 -17.37 18.76 51.67
C ARG A 105 -17.38 18.52 53.17
#